data_AF-A0A0K8RBZ9-F1
#
_entry.id   AF-A0A0K8RBZ9-F1
#
_cell.length_a   1.000
_cell.length_b   1.000
_cell.length_c   1.000
_cell.angle_alpha   90.00
_cell.angle_beta   90.00
_cell.angle_gamma   90.00
#
_symmetry.space_group_name_H-M   'P 1'
#
loop_
_entity.id
_entity.type
_entity.pdbx_description
1 polymer ?
#
loop_
_entity_poly.entity_id
_entity_poly.type
_entity_poly.pdbx_seq_one_letter_code
_entity_poly.pdbx_strand_id
1 'polypeptide(L)'
;MQLPLFIVIVTFAAHLSCEVQSESIPDFPEKMKDLSQECKETMKKQILDKCHRNSYQPELRWVTECKINCGYENNDGYLKMTSGQTYNLENGTPCGHSRECINGECVEICNLDFM
;
A
#
# COMPACT_ATOMS: atom_id res chain seq x y z
N MET A 1 8.79 -50.30 4.62
CA MET A 1 8.76 -49.61 3.31
C MET A 1 7.64 -48.57 3.35
N GLN A 2 7.95 -47.30 3.60
CA GLN A 2 6.98 -46.19 3.76
C GLN A 2 7.31 -45.00 2.82
N LEU A 3 8.03 -45.27 1.72
CA LEU A 3 8.35 -44.27 0.70
C LEU A 3 7.13 -43.66 -0.03
N PRO A 4 6.03 -44.38 -0.35
CA PRO A 4 5.01 -43.80 -1.23
C PRO A 4 4.19 -42.71 -0.54
N LEU A 5 4.02 -42.77 0.79
CA LEU A 5 3.22 -41.78 1.52
C LEU A 5 3.92 -40.41 1.61
N PHE A 6 5.25 -40.40 1.69
CA PHE A 6 6.03 -39.15 1.77
C PHE A 6 5.99 -38.35 0.47
N ILE A 7 6.01 -39.02 -0.69
CA ILE A 7 5.96 -38.38 -2.01
C ILE A 7 4.61 -37.66 -2.23
N VAL A 8 3.52 -38.26 -1.72
CA VAL A 8 2.17 -37.70 -1.82
C VAL A 8 2.06 -36.42 -0.98
N ILE A 9 2.60 -36.40 0.24
CA ILE A 9 2.51 -35.22 1.11
C ILE A 9 3.33 -34.04 0.56
N VAL A 10 4.52 -34.30 0.01
CA VAL A 10 5.40 -33.24 -0.54
C VAL A 10 4.79 -32.60 -1.80
N THR A 11 4.12 -33.38 -2.64
CA THR A 11 3.46 -32.86 -3.85
C THR A 11 2.26 -31.97 -3.50
N PHE A 12 1.41 -32.37 -2.56
CA PHE A 12 0.30 -31.51 -2.10
C PHE A 12 0.77 -30.23 -1.41
N ALA A 13 1.86 -30.27 -0.64
CA ALA A 13 2.43 -29.08 -0.02
C ALA A 13 3.01 -28.08 -1.03
N ALA A 14 3.60 -28.56 -2.14
CA ALA A 14 4.13 -27.69 -3.20
C ALA A 14 3.03 -26.97 -3.99
N HIS A 15 1.86 -27.59 -4.16
CA HIS A 15 0.71 -26.98 -4.86
C HIS A 15 -0.13 -26.04 -4.00
N LEU A 16 0.03 -26.08 -2.67
CA LEU A 16 -0.67 -25.22 -1.71
C LEU A 16 0.16 -24.02 -1.26
N SER A 17 1.39 -23.87 -1.76
CA SER A 17 2.12 -22.62 -1.68
C SER A 17 1.37 -21.58 -2.51
N CYS A 18 0.46 -20.89 -1.84
CA CYS A 18 -0.15 -19.66 -2.31
C CYS A 18 1.02 -18.76 -2.71
N GLU A 19 1.28 -18.65 -4.01
CA GLU A 19 2.09 -17.56 -4.52
C GLU A 19 1.34 -16.31 -4.10
N VAL A 20 1.81 -15.67 -3.03
CA VAL A 20 1.41 -14.30 -2.72
C VAL A 20 1.91 -13.53 -3.91
N GLN A 21 1.02 -13.37 -4.89
CA GLN A 21 1.23 -12.55 -6.06
C GLN A 21 1.60 -11.19 -5.49
N SER A 22 2.88 -10.85 -5.54
CA SER A 22 3.38 -9.56 -5.07
C SER A 22 2.80 -8.55 -6.04
N GLU A 23 1.58 -8.12 -5.80
CA GLU A 23 0.93 -7.07 -6.56
C GLU A 23 1.89 -5.90 -6.63
N SER A 24 2.09 -5.40 -7.85
CA SER A 24 2.91 -4.22 -8.08
C SER A 24 2.33 -3.07 -7.27
N ILE A 25 3.08 -2.63 -6.27
CA ILE A 25 2.66 -1.52 -5.41
C ILE A 25 2.45 -0.29 -6.31
N PRO A 26 1.31 0.40 -6.20
CA PRO A 26 1.01 1.56 -7.03
C PRO A 26 2.16 2.58 -7.01
N ASP A 27 2.45 3.17 -8.16
CA ASP A 27 3.45 4.23 -8.26
C ASP A 27 3.06 5.45 -7.43
N PHE A 28 4.05 6.07 -6.80
CA PHE A 28 3.83 7.30 -6.05
C PHE A 28 3.51 8.48 -6.98
N PRO A 29 2.69 9.45 -6.51
CA PRO A 29 2.43 10.69 -7.23
C PRO A 29 3.71 11.42 -7.65
N GLU A 30 3.68 12.06 -8.82
CA GLU A 30 4.81 12.80 -9.36
C GLU A 30 5.35 13.89 -8.42
N LYS A 31 4.46 14.57 -7.70
CA LYS A 31 4.83 15.63 -6.75
C LYS A 31 5.61 15.10 -5.53
N MET A 32 5.56 13.80 -5.28
CA MET A 32 6.33 13.12 -4.24
C MET A 32 7.68 12.60 -4.77
N LYS A 33 8.01 12.81 -6.05
CA LYS A 33 9.31 12.42 -6.62
C LYS A 33 10.49 13.16 -5.98
N ASP A 34 10.26 14.34 -5.43
CA ASP A 34 11.30 15.14 -4.78
C ASP A 34 11.66 14.62 -3.37
N LEU A 35 10.89 13.68 -2.83
CA LEU A 35 11.23 13.02 -1.57
C LEU A 35 12.48 12.15 -1.75
N SER A 36 13.29 12.07 -0.70
CA SER A 36 14.43 11.16 -0.66
C SER A 36 13.97 9.71 -0.85
N GLN A 37 14.82 8.88 -1.43
CA GLN A 37 14.51 7.47 -1.67
C GLN A 37 14.16 6.73 -0.36
N GLU A 38 14.90 7.01 0.71
CA GLU A 38 14.65 6.47 2.05
C GLU A 38 13.27 6.87 2.60
N CYS A 39 12.87 8.12 2.40
CA CYS A 39 11.55 8.60 2.80
C CYS A 39 10.44 7.85 2.04
N LYS A 40 10.58 7.70 0.72
CA LYS A 40 9.62 6.95 -0.11
C LYS A 40 9.50 5.49 0.33
N GLU A 41 10.61 4.83 0.59
CA GLU A 41 10.63 3.43 1.05
C GLU A 41 9.97 3.27 2.41
N THR A 42 10.24 4.20 3.33
CA THR A 42 9.61 4.23 4.66
C THR A 42 8.11 4.44 4.54
N MET A 43 7.66 5.42 3.75
CA MET A 43 6.25 5.67 3.49
C MET A 43 5.57 4.43 2.89
N LYS A 44 6.18 3.82 1.88
CA LYS A 44 5.68 2.60 1.24
C LYS A 44 5.45 1.48 2.25
N LYS A 45 6.43 1.24 3.12
CA LYS A 45 6.34 0.21 4.17
C LYS A 45 5.22 0.52 5.16
N GLN A 46 5.10 1.76 5.62
CA GLN A 46 4.06 2.16 6.58
C GLN A 46 2.65 2.10 5.98
N ILE A 47 2.47 2.49 4.72
CA ILE A 47 1.19 2.42 4.01
C ILE A 47 0.75 0.96 3.85
N LEU A 48 1.65 0.07 3.43
CA LEU A 48 1.34 -1.35 3.33
C LEU A 48 0.99 -1.96 4.68
N ASP A 49 1.78 -1.67 5.73
CA ASP A 49 1.50 -2.14 7.08
C ASP A 49 0.14 -1.64 7.59
N LYS A 50 -0.22 -0.39 7.27
CA LYS A 50 -1.54 0.18 7.57
C LYS A 50 -2.67 -0.61 6.91
N CYS A 51 -2.55 -0.93 5.62
CA CYS A 51 -3.57 -1.71 4.91
C CYS A 51 -3.62 -3.16 5.43
N HIS A 52 -2.48 -3.84 5.58
CA HIS A 52 -2.42 -5.23 6.05
C HIS A 52 -2.99 -5.44 7.46
N ARG A 53 -2.96 -4.42 8.33
CA ARG A 53 -3.59 -4.47 9.66
C ARG A 53 -5.13 -4.54 9.59
N ASN A 54 -5.75 -4.18 8.46
CA ASN A 54 -7.18 -4.31 8.24
C ASN A 54 -7.48 -5.63 7.50
N SER A 55 -7.90 -6.65 8.25
CA SER A 55 -8.20 -7.98 7.70
C SER A 55 -9.33 -7.99 6.67
N TYR A 56 -10.17 -6.96 6.63
CA TYR A 56 -11.28 -6.87 5.68
C TYR A 56 -10.88 -6.14 4.38
N GLN A 57 -9.82 -5.34 4.42
CA GLN A 57 -9.38 -4.48 3.30
C GLN A 57 -7.83 -4.42 3.26
N PRO A 58 -7.15 -5.56 3.07
CA PRO A 58 -5.71 -5.63 3.25
C PRO A 58 -4.90 -5.03 2.09
N GLU A 59 -5.48 -4.89 0.90
CA GLU A 59 -4.73 -4.52 -0.31
C GLU A 59 -4.65 -3.00 -0.47
N LEU A 60 -3.48 -2.51 -0.87
CA LEU A 60 -3.29 -1.12 -1.26
C LEU A 60 -3.80 -0.90 -2.69
N ARG A 61 -4.85 -0.10 -2.84
CA ARG A 61 -5.52 0.13 -4.12
C ARG A 61 -4.94 1.32 -4.88
N TRP A 62 -4.73 2.43 -4.17
CA TRP A 62 -4.11 3.63 -4.74
C TRP A 62 -3.52 4.51 -3.64
N VAL A 63 -2.57 5.34 -4.06
CA VAL A 63 -1.92 6.37 -3.24
C VAL A 63 -2.07 7.70 -3.98
N THR A 64 -2.51 8.71 -3.25
CA THR A 64 -2.42 10.13 -3.65
C THR A 64 -1.39 10.82 -2.76
N GLU A 65 -1.22 12.13 -2.92
CA GLU A 65 -0.25 12.90 -2.13
C GLU A 65 -0.45 12.76 -0.61
N CYS A 66 -1.72 12.79 -0.16
CA CYS A 66 -2.07 12.82 1.26
C CYS A 66 -3.18 11.85 1.66
N LYS A 67 -3.57 10.94 0.76
CA LYS A 67 -4.58 9.92 1.03
C LYS A 67 -4.17 8.58 0.45
N ILE A 68 -4.52 7.52 1.14
CA ILE A 68 -4.37 6.14 0.69
C ILE A 68 -5.72 5.45 0.69
N ASN A 69 -5.90 4.46 -0.17
CA ASN A 69 -7.07 3.60 -0.15
C ASN A 69 -6.64 2.14 0.01
N CYS A 70 -7.15 1.51 1.06
CA CYS A 70 -6.99 0.09 1.31
C CYS A 70 -8.32 -0.59 0.99
N GLY A 71 -8.32 -1.72 0.29
CA GLY A 71 -9.55 -2.31 -0.23
C GLY A 71 -9.38 -3.68 -0.84
N TYR A 72 -10.35 -4.05 -1.65
CA TYR A 72 -10.36 -5.25 -2.49
C TYR A 72 -11.15 -4.95 -3.76
N GLU A 73 -10.69 -5.48 -4.90
CA GLU A 73 -11.49 -5.58 -6.12
C GLU A 73 -11.59 -7.02 -6.54
N ASN A 74 -12.82 -7.53 -6.62
CA ASN A 74 -13.10 -8.80 -7.26
C ASN A 74 -13.78 -8.55 -8.60
N ASN A 75 -13.38 -9.29 -9.60
CA ASN A 75 -14.08 -9.35 -10.87
C ASN A 75 -14.06 -10.78 -11.39
N ASP A 76 -15.19 -11.47 -11.28
CA ASP A 76 -15.37 -12.84 -11.76
C ASP A 76 -15.93 -12.89 -13.21
N GLY A 77 -16.04 -11.73 -13.87
CA GLY A 77 -16.61 -11.59 -15.21
C GLY A 77 -18.13 -11.39 -15.25
N TYR A 78 -18.84 -11.68 -14.16
CA TYR A 78 -20.29 -11.46 -14.02
C TYR A 78 -20.60 -10.34 -13.01
N LEU A 79 -19.88 -10.33 -11.90
CA LEU A 79 -19.97 -9.35 -10.82
C LEU A 79 -18.62 -8.70 -10.61
N LYS A 80 -18.63 -7.36 -10.65
CA LYS A 80 -17.54 -6.53 -10.18
C LYS A 80 -17.86 -5.99 -8.80
N MET A 81 -17.08 -6.38 -7.81
CA MET A 81 -17.18 -5.86 -6.45
C MET A 81 -15.95 -5.03 -6.12
N THR A 82 -16.16 -3.80 -5.66
CA THR A 82 -15.08 -2.94 -5.18
C THR A 82 -15.45 -2.47 -3.78
N SER A 83 -14.56 -2.72 -2.82
CA SER A 83 -14.68 -2.20 -1.46
C SER A 83 -13.39 -1.51 -1.07
N GLY A 84 -13.47 -0.46 -0.26
CA GLY A 84 -12.29 0.18 0.26
C GLY A 84 -12.58 1.21 1.33
N GLN A 85 -11.55 1.55 2.10
CA GLN A 85 -11.53 2.67 3.02
C GLN A 85 -10.40 3.61 2.63
N THR A 86 -10.72 4.90 2.63
CA THR A 86 -9.74 5.95 2.40
C THR A 86 -9.27 6.49 3.74
N TYR A 87 -7.95 6.56 3.90
CA TYR A 87 -7.31 7.16 5.06
C TYR A 87 -6.49 8.37 4.63
N ASN A 88 -6.53 9.42 5.44
CA ASN A 88 -5.62 10.54 5.29
C ASN A 88 -4.25 10.16 5.88
N LEU A 89 -3.17 10.63 5.25
CA LEU A 89 -1.86 10.65 5.87
C LEU A 89 -1.87 11.64 7.05
N GLU A 90 -1.00 11.40 8.02
CA GLU A 90 -0.91 12.25 9.21
C GLU A 90 -0.51 13.68 8.84
N ASN A 91 -1.01 14.65 9.61
CA ASN A 91 -0.66 16.04 9.40
C ASN A 91 0.85 16.24 9.55
N GLY A 92 1.47 17.03 8.66
CA GLY A 92 2.92 17.22 8.61
C GLY A 92 3.66 16.17 7.75
N THR A 93 2.97 15.17 7.21
CA THR A 93 3.60 14.22 6.26
C THR A 93 4.04 14.98 5.01
N PRO A 94 5.32 14.90 4.59
CA PRO A 94 5.78 15.60 3.40
C PRO A 94 5.14 14.99 2.15
N CYS A 95 4.52 15.84 1.32
CA CYS A 95 3.80 15.44 0.11
C CYS A 95 4.35 16.08 -1.18
N GLY A 96 5.45 16.83 -1.04
CA GLY A 96 6.23 17.41 -2.12
C GLY A 96 7.24 18.43 -1.60
N HIS A 97 7.92 19.12 -2.50
CA HIS A 97 8.87 20.18 -2.10
C HIS A 97 8.17 21.30 -1.33
N SER A 98 8.60 21.56 -0.10
CA SER A 98 8.02 22.56 0.82
C SER A 98 6.51 22.42 1.00
N ARG A 99 6.00 21.19 1.05
CA ARG A 99 4.57 20.89 1.22
C ARG A 99 4.34 19.77 2.21
N GLU A 100 3.25 19.86 2.96
CA GLU A 100 2.81 18.84 3.90
C GLU A 100 1.33 18.52 3.78
N CYS A 101 0.96 17.35 4.29
CA CYS A 101 -0.43 16.99 4.45
C CYS A 101 -1.07 17.75 5.61
N ILE A 102 -2.22 18.37 5.37
CA ILE A 102 -3.13 18.89 6.40
C ILE A 102 -4.54 18.43 6.05
N ASN A 103 -5.16 17.65 6.96
CA ASN A 103 -6.52 17.11 6.79
C ASN A 103 -6.73 16.35 5.46
N GLY A 104 -5.68 15.68 4.98
CA GLY A 104 -5.70 14.93 3.72
C GLY A 104 -5.47 15.76 2.45
N GLU A 105 -5.13 17.04 2.57
CA GLU A 105 -4.76 17.92 1.47
C GLU A 105 -3.26 18.23 1.51
N CYS A 106 -2.60 18.27 0.36
CA CYS A 106 -1.20 18.65 0.26
C CYS A 106 -1.09 20.18 0.12
N VAL A 107 -0.65 20.85 1.19
CA VAL A 107 -0.59 22.31 1.28
C VAL A 107 0.84 22.81 1.32
N GLU A 108 1.06 24.02 0.83
CA GLU A 108 2.37 24.67 0.86
C GLU A 108 2.72 25.14 2.28
N ILE A 109 3.95 24.83 2.69
CA ILE A 109 4.53 25.29 3.93
C ILE A 109 5.26 26.60 3.63
N CYS A 110 4.70 27.71 4.08
CA CYS A 110 5.38 29.00 4.06
C CYS A 110 5.98 29.28 5.44
N ASN A 111 7.15 28.70 5.72
CA ASN A 111 7.93 29.03 6.91
C ASN A 111 8.82 30.24 6.62
N LEU A 112 8.24 31.43 6.75
CA LEU A 112 8.99 32.69 6.66
C LEU A 112 9.59 33.00 8.03
N ASP A 113 10.89 32.73 8.18
CA ASP A 113 11.69 33.23 9.30
C ASP A 113 12.50 34.42 8.81
N PHE A 114 12.10 35.62 9.22
CA PHE A 114 12.82 36.85 8.92
C PHE A 114 13.78 37.10 10.10
N MET A 115 15.03 36.64 9.95
CA MET A 115 16.15 37.07 10.80
C MET A 115 16.54 38.52 10.52
#